data_AF-A0A973GLP4-F1
#
_entry.id   AF-A0A973GLP4-F1
#
_cell.length_a   1.000
_cell.length_b   1.000
_cell.length_c   1.000
_cell.angle_alpha   90.00
_cell.angle_beta   90.00
_cell.angle_gamma   90.00
#
_symmetry.space_group_name_H-M   'P 1'
#
loop_
_entity.id
_entity.type
_entity.pdbx_description
1 polymer ?
#
loop_
_entity_poly.entity_id
_entity_poly.type
_entity_poly.pdbx_seq_one_letter_code
_entity_poly.pdbx_strand_id
1 'polypeptide(L)'
;MEKNDNQSVDYNQPVAYDKDGRPLYAHPPINNGRAQTVHMARSSSPDKIEVSPEVKLKHDRSAKAYPELNLSEGEYVIADVARHPIGLIPPLAIGTFVLSLAVIFLFNYQSIFKTIQFPVDKIDPLWINLPAIVFIGLAILGMYISYFVYMSNRFYLTNESVIQEIQNSLMSKSQQTLSLINVEDASYSQKGLIQGMFDFGTIRLSTEGDETTYRMTYVTNPRQTIATLNNAVEDFKNGRPIDS
;
A
#
# COMPACT_ATOMS: atom_id res chain seq x y z
N MET A 1 -38.07 69.09 24.17
CA MET A 1 -39.08 68.24 24.82
C MET A 1 -38.98 66.88 24.19
N GLU A 2 -38.38 65.96 24.93
CA GLU A 2 -38.16 64.56 24.57
C GLU A 2 -39.52 63.85 24.52
N LYS A 3 -39.84 63.20 23.39
CA LYS A 3 -40.94 62.24 23.31
C LYS A 3 -40.35 60.91 22.83
N ASN A 4 -40.32 59.98 23.77
CA ASN A 4 -39.78 58.65 23.70
C ASN A 4 -40.90 57.72 23.21
N ASP A 5 -40.89 57.32 21.93
CA ASP A 5 -41.83 56.34 21.38
C ASP A 5 -41.06 55.09 20.93
N ASN A 6 -40.50 54.35 21.89
CA ASN A 6 -40.13 52.96 21.67
C ASN A 6 -41.24 52.07 22.24
N GLN A 7 -42.38 52.04 21.56
CA GLN A 7 -43.45 51.07 21.85
C GLN A 7 -43.10 49.73 21.20
N SER A 8 -42.89 48.70 22.01
CA SER A 8 -42.78 47.32 21.55
C SER A 8 -44.08 46.93 20.82
N VAL A 9 -43.98 46.56 19.54
CA VAL A 9 -45.12 46.14 18.73
C VAL A 9 -45.69 44.84 19.29
N ASP A 10 -46.93 44.87 19.80
CA ASP A 10 -47.66 43.67 20.24
C ASP A 10 -48.26 42.96 19.04
N TYR A 11 -47.70 41.78 18.72
CA TYR A 11 -48.09 40.98 17.56
C TYR A 11 -49.41 40.21 17.74
N ASN A 12 -50.00 40.22 18.95
CA ASN A 12 -51.29 39.59 19.21
C ASN A 12 -52.49 40.51 18.93
N GLN A 13 -52.25 41.77 18.53
CA GLN A 13 -53.29 42.69 18.13
C GLN A 13 -53.36 42.82 16.59
N PRO A 14 -54.56 42.83 15.99
CA PRO A 14 -54.67 43.00 14.55
C PRO A 14 -54.28 44.42 14.14
N VAL A 15 -53.46 44.52 13.10
CA VAL A 15 -52.97 45.79 12.55
C VAL A 15 -53.90 46.36 11.47
N ALA A 16 -54.73 45.51 10.86
CA ALA A 16 -55.75 45.90 9.88
C ALA A 16 -56.87 44.86 9.84
N TYR A 17 -57.96 45.18 9.13
CA TYR A 17 -59.02 44.22 8.78
C TYR A 17 -59.17 44.17 7.27
N ASP A 18 -59.48 43.00 6.72
CA ASP A 18 -59.80 42.87 5.29
C ASP A 18 -61.21 43.42 4.98
N LYS A 19 -61.55 43.45 3.68
CA LYS A 19 -62.86 43.91 3.18
C LYS A 19 -64.05 43.10 3.71
N ASP A 20 -63.81 41.90 4.25
CA ASP A 20 -64.80 40.98 4.81
C ASP A 20 -64.79 41.03 6.36
N GLY A 21 -64.06 41.98 6.96
CA GLY A 21 -64.03 42.26 8.40
C GLY A 21 -63.14 41.32 9.22
N ARG A 22 -62.21 40.58 8.58
CA ARG A 22 -61.33 39.63 9.28
C ARG A 22 -60.02 40.29 9.72
N PRO A 23 -59.55 40.05 10.96
CA PRO A 23 -58.32 40.64 11.47
C PRO A 23 -57.07 40.14 10.73
N LEU A 24 -56.18 41.06 10.36
CA LEU A 24 -54.85 40.81 9.81
C LEU A 24 -53.79 41.19 10.85
N TYR A 25 -52.89 40.27 11.14
CA TYR A 25 -51.82 40.44 12.14
C TYR A 25 -50.47 40.63 11.43
N ALA A 26 -49.60 41.47 11.98
CA ALA A 26 -48.22 41.59 11.52
C ALA A 26 -47.38 40.51 12.20
N HIS A 27 -46.66 39.67 11.46
CA HIS A 27 -45.63 38.79 12.02
C HIS A 27 -44.31 39.04 11.29
N PRO A 28 -43.17 39.15 11.99
CA PRO A 28 -41.87 39.26 11.34
C PRO A 28 -41.58 37.99 10.52
N PRO A 29 -40.85 38.10 9.39
CA PRO A 29 -40.51 36.95 8.57
C PRO A 29 -39.73 35.92 9.39
N ILE A 30 -40.30 34.72 9.54
CA ILE A 30 -39.66 33.61 10.26
C ILE A 30 -38.54 33.09 9.36
N ASN A 31 -37.30 33.52 9.63
CA ASN A 31 -36.12 32.96 9.00
C ASN A 31 -35.84 31.59 9.63
N ASN A 32 -36.52 30.56 9.14
CA ASN A 32 -36.25 29.18 9.53
C ASN A 32 -34.83 28.82 9.07
N GLY A 33 -33.86 28.84 10.00
CA GLY A 33 -32.44 28.52 9.79
C GLY A 33 -32.16 27.06 9.37
N ARG A 34 -32.90 26.54 8.41
CA ARG A 34 -32.54 25.33 7.68
C ARG A 34 -31.70 25.79 6.49
N ALA A 35 -30.39 25.59 6.59
CA ALA A 35 -29.51 25.63 5.45
C ALA A 35 -30.14 24.75 4.35
N GLN A 36 -30.61 25.36 3.27
CA GLN A 36 -31.01 24.64 2.07
C GLN A 36 -29.73 24.11 1.44
N THR A 37 -29.33 22.89 1.82
CA THR A 37 -28.30 22.16 1.10
C THR A 37 -28.92 21.73 -0.21
N VAL A 38 -28.56 22.43 -1.28
CA VAL A 38 -28.81 21.96 -2.64
C VAL A 38 -27.99 20.68 -2.81
N HIS A 39 -28.63 19.53 -2.59
CA HIS A 39 -28.08 18.26 -3.02
C HIS A 39 -28.12 18.28 -4.54
N MET A 40 -27.02 18.72 -5.17
CA MET A 40 -26.81 18.41 -6.58
C MET A 40 -26.79 16.89 -6.66
N ALA A 41 -27.84 16.30 -7.22
CA ALA A 41 -27.82 14.92 -7.64
C ALA A 41 -26.80 14.83 -8.77
N ARG A 42 -25.53 14.61 -8.42
CA ARG A 42 -24.51 14.22 -9.37
C ARG A 42 -25.01 12.91 -9.98
N SER A 43 -25.36 12.93 -11.26
CA SER A 43 -25.64 11.72 -12.04
C SER A 43 -24.49 10.75 -11.81
N SER A 44 -24.75 9.68 -11.07
CA SER A 44 -23.76 8.73 -10.58
C SER A 44 -23.39 7.67 -11.61
N SER A 45 -23.60 7.95 -12.89
CA SER A 45 -23.12 7.12 -13.98
C SER A 45 -21.74 7.67 -14.34
N PRO A 46 -20.63 7.06 -13.91
CA PRO A 46 -19.33 7.44 -14.47
C PRO A 46 -19.45 7.31 -15.98
N ASP A 47 -19.14 8.39 -16.71
CA ASP A 47 -19.04 8.34 -18.17
C ASP A 47 -18.10 7.18 -18.49
N LYS A 48 -18.65 6.16 -19.13
CA LYS A 48 -17.90 4.95 -19.45
C LYS A 48 -16.84 5.40 -20.45
N ILE A 49 -15.61 5.56 -19.98
CA ILE A 49 -14.47 5.94 -20.82
C ILE A 49 -14.49 4.95 -21.97
N GLU A 50 -14.69 5.42 -23.20
CA GLU A 50 -14.69 4.56 -24.38
C GLU A 50 -13.28 4.02 -24.56
N VAL A 51 -13.01 2.88 -23.93
CA VAL A 51 -11.70 2.23 -23.97
C VAL A 51 -11.45 1.81 -25.43
N SER A 52 -10.42 2.39 -26.03
CA SER A 52 -9.97 2.01 -27.39
C SER A 52 -9.79 0.49 -27.48
N PRO A 53 -10.12 -0.15 -28.62
CA PRO A 53 -9.95 -1.60 -28.80
C PRO A 53 -8.55 -2.11 -28.44
N GLU A 54 -7.51 -1.30 -28.67
CA GLU A 54 -6.13 -1.64 -28.31
C GLU A 54 -5.89 -1.66 -26.80
N VAL A 55 -6.44 -0.70 -26.07
CA VAL A 55 -6.32 -0.62 -24.60
C VAL A 55 -7.07 -1.77 -23.96
N LYS A 56 -8.25 -2.12 -24.49
CA LYS A 56 -9.01 -3.29 -24.03
C LYS A 56 -8.22 -4.58 -24.20
N LEU A 57 -7.52 -4.76 -25.33
CA LEU A 57 -6.66 -5.92 -25.54
C LEU A 57 -5.49 -5.97 -24.55
N LYS A 58 -4.86 -4.83 -24.23
CA LYS A 58 -3.80 -4.74 -23.20
C LYS A 58 -4.34 -5.10 -21.82
N HIS A 59 -5.50 -4.54 -21.45
CA HIS A 59 -6.20 -4.85 -20.20
C HIS A 59 -6.50 -6.34 -20.07
N ASP A 60 -7.12 -6.96 -21.08
CA ASP A 60 -7.47 -8.38 -21.05
C ASP A 60 -6.22 -9.27 -20.89
N ARG A 61 -5.09 -8.90 -21.51
CA ARG A 61 -3.82 -9.60 -21.36
C ARG A 61 -3.25 -9.45 -19.95
N SER A 62 -3.26 -8.24 -19.39
CA SER A 62 -2.78 -7.99 -18.03
C SER A 62 -3.65 -8.68 -16.99
N ALA A 63 -4.98 -8.63 -17.12
CA ALA A 63 -5.92 -9.31 -16.23
C ALA A 63 -5.73 -10.84 -16.25
N LYS A 64 -5.35 -11.41 -17.41
CA LYS A 64 -5.04 -12.84 -17.52
C LYS A 64 -3.66 -13.19 -16.94
N ALA A 65 -2.67 -12.32 -17.10
CA ALA A 65 -1.31 -12.54 -16.61
C ALA A 65 -1.19 -12.36 -15.09
N TYR A 66 -2.00 -11.45 -14.52
CA TYR A 66 -1.97 -11.05 -13.12
C TYR A 66 -3.38 -11.14 -12.49
N PRO A 67 -3.95 -12.35 -12.34
CA PRO A 67 -5.30 -12.55 -11.83
C PRO A 67 -5.48 -12.11 -10.37
N GLU A 68 -4.39 -11.97 -9.62
CA GLU A 68 -4.37 -11.46 -8.25
C GLU A 68 -4.58 -9.94 -8.17
N LEU A 69 -4.33 -9.21 -9.25
CA LEU A 69 -4.48 -7.75 -9.30
C LEU A 69 -5.92 -7.36 -9.61
N ASN A 70 -6.44 -6.42 -8.83
CA ASN A 70 -7.74 -5.79 -9.08
C ASN A 70 -7.55 -4.60 -10.02
N LEU A 71 -7.54 -4.85 -11.33
CA LEU A 71 -7.38 -3.83 -12.37
C LEU A 71 -8.74 -3.20 -12.74
N SER A 72 -8.78 -1.88 -12.84
CA SER A 72 -9.95 -1.13 -13.35
C SER A 72 -10.21 -1.39 -14.84
N GLU A 73 -11.40 -1.05 -15.35
CA GLU A 73 -11.70 -1.19 -16.79
C GLU A 73 -10.71 -0.40 -17.63
N GLY A 74 -9.91 -1.08 -18.47
CA GLY A 74 -8.90 -0.44 -19.31
C GLY A 74 -7.55 -0.23 -18.62
N GLU A 75 -7.39 -0.62 -17.35
CA GLU A 75 -6.12 -0.58 -16.64
C GLU A 75 -5.25 -1.79 -17.00
N TYR A 76 -3.98 -1.57 -17.34
CA TYR A 76 -3.04 -2.62 -17.73
C TYR A 76 -1.67 -2.40 -17.12
N VAL A 77 -0.94 -3.48 -16.90
CA VAL A 77 0.40 -3.47 -16.30
C VAL A 77 1.43 -3.05 -17.34
N ILE A 78 2.22 -2.03 -17.01
CA ILE A 78 3.34 -1.52 -17.80
C ILE A 78 4.64 -2.19 -17.36
N ALA A 79 4.86 -2.31 -16.05
CA ALA A 79 6.06 -2.95 -15.49
C ALA A 79 5.74 -3.82 -14.27
N ASP A 80 6.36 -5.00 -14.22
CA ASP A 80 6.41 -5.90 -13.06
C ASP A 80 7.84 -5.92 -12.53
N VAL A 81 8.02 -5.41 -11.32
CA VAL A 81 9.32 -5.22 -10.69
C VAL A 81 9.40 -6.07 -9.43
N ALA A 82 10.24 -7.10 -9.49
CA ALA A 82 10.53 -7.96 -8.35
C ALA A 82 11.60 -7.36 -7.43
N ARG A 83 11.58 -7.77 -6.16
CA ARG A 83 12.67 -7.48 -5.23
C ARG A 83 13.96 -8.16 -5.66
N HIS A 84 15.06 -7.43 -5.54
CA HIS A 84 16.39 -7.87 -5.91
C HIS A 84 16.87 -8.99 -4.97
N PRO A 85 17.38 -10.12 -5.48
CA PRO A 85 17.76 -11.28 -4.67
C PRO A 85 18.80 -10.98 -3.58
N ILE A 86 19.58 -9.90 -3.70
CA ILE A 86 20.59 -9.53 -2.70
C ILE A 86 20.02 -9.29 -1.30
N GLY A 87 18.75 -8.87 -1.19
CA GLY A 87 18.11 -8.71 0.13
C GLY A 87 17.83 -10.04 0.84
N LEU A 88 17.98 -11.18 0.15
CA LEU A 88 17.96 -12.51 0.77
C LEU A 88 19.27 -12.88 1.45
N ILE A 89 20.39 -12.23 1.10
CA ILE A 89 21.70 -12.61 1.65
C ILE A 89 21.71 -12.52 3.18
N PRO A 90 21.24 -11.43 3.83
CA PRO A 90 21.25 -11.37 5.29
C PRO A 90 20.49 -12.50 5.99
N PRO A 91 19.20 -12.79 5.70
CA PRO A 91 18.50 -13.89 6.36
C PRO A 91 19.09 -15.26 6.01
N LEU A 92 19.55 -15.48 4.77
CA LEU A 92 20.18 -16.74 4.39
C LEU A 92 21.55 -16.94 5.05
N ALA A 93 22.35 -15.88 5.20
CA ALA A 93 23.64 -15.95 5.89
C ALA A 93 23.46 -16.30 7.37
N ILE A 94 22.51 -15.65 8.05
CA ILE A 94 22.17 -15.95 9.45
C ILE A 94 21.68 -17.39 9.57
N GLY A 95 20.75 -17.82 8.71
CA GLY A 95 20.23 -19.18 8.72
C GLY A 95 21.34 -20.22 8.48
N THR A 96 22.22 -19.97 7.50
CA THR A 96 23.36 -20.84 7.20
C THR A 96 24.33 -20.92 8.37
N PHE A 97 24.60 -19.80 9.05
CA PHE A 97 25.44 -19.77 10.24
C PHE A 97 24.84 -20.61 11.37
N VAL A 98 23.54 -20.43 11.68
CA VAL A 98 22.82 -21.21 12.69
C VAL A 98 22.81 -22.71 12.35
N LEU A 99 22.57 -23.06 11.08
CA LEU A 99 22.64 -24.43 10.60
C LEU A 99 24.04 -25.02 10.76
N SER A 100 25.07 -24.26 10.44
CA SER A 100 26.46 -24.69 10.59
C SER A 100 26.77 -25.00 12.05
N LEU A 101 26.34 -24.16 13.00
CA LEU A 101 26.50 -24.43 14.43
C LEU A 101 25.73 -25.68 14.88
N ALA A 102 24.49 -25.86 14.42
CA ALA A 102 23.69 -27.03 14.75
C ALA A 102 24.30 -28.33 14.22
N VAL A 103 24.86 -28.30 13.01
CA VAL A 103 25.57 -29.43 12.40
C VAL A 103 26.87 -29.72 13.14
N ILE A 104 27.68 -28.70 13.44
CA ILE A 104 28.89 -28.85 14.25
C ILE A 104 28.55 -29.48 15.61
N PHE A 105 27.50 -28.99 16.27
CA PHE A 105 27.02 -29.57 17.53
C PHE A 105 26.61 -31.04 17.35
N LEU A 106 25.80 -31.37 16.35
CA LEU A 106 25.35 -32.75 16.09
C LEU A 106 26.51 -33.74 15.95
N PHE A 107 27.60 -33.34 15.27
CA PHE A 107 28.77 -34.20 15.08
C PHE A 107 29.78 -34.18 16.24
N ASN A 108 29.78 -33.14 17.08
CA ASN A 108 30.82 -32.92 18.11
C ASN A 108 30.28 -32.85 19.54
N TYR A 109 28.98 -33.10 19.79
CA TYR A 109 28.36 -32.94 21.10
C TYR A 109 29.08 -33.72 22.20
N GLN A 110 29.57 -34.93 21.92
CA GLN A 110 30.29 -35.74 22.91
C GLN A 110 31.56 -35.05 23.40
N SER A 111 32.35 -34.49 22.48
CA SER A 111 33.57 -33.74 22.81
C SER A 111 33.23 -32.47 23.58
N ILE A 112 32.20 -31.73 23.14
CA ILE A 112 31.73 -30.50 23.80
C ILE A 112 31.32 -30.79 25.25
N PHE A 113 30.50 -31.82 25.48
CA PHE A 113 30.05 -32.19 26.83
C PHE A 113 31.19 -32.71 27.71
N LYS A 114 32.15 -33.46 27.16
CA LYS A 114 33.34 -33.90 27.91
C LYS A 114 34.20 -32.71 28.35
N THR A 115 34.37 -31.69 27.51
CA THR A 115 35.10 -30.46 27.86
C THR A 115 34.46 -29.72 29.04
N ILE A 116 33.14 -29.69 29.12
CA ILE A 116 32.42 -29.06 30.25
C ILE A 116 32.13 -30.03 31.41
N GLN A 117 32.80 -31.18 31.46
CA GLN A 117 32.66 -32.21 32.51
C GLN A 117 31.23 -32.73 32.70
N PHE A 118 30.40 -32.65 31.65
CA PHE A 118 29.03 -33.14 31.68
C PHE A 118 29.01 -34.66 31.38
N PRO A 119 28.27 -35.49 32.16
CA PRO A 119 28.30 -36.94 32.04
C PRO A 119 27.45 -37.45 30.85
N VAL A 120 27.85 -37.09 29.63
CA VAL A 120 27.15 -37.43 28.37
C VAL A 120 27.12 -38.93 28.10
N ASP A 121 28.11 -39.69 28.58
CA ASP A 121 28.22 -41.13 28.33
C ASP A 121 27.07 -41.95 28.97
N LYS A 122 26.31 -41.35 29.91
CA LYS A 122 25.13 -41.97 30.54
C LYS A 122 23.82 -41.66 29.81
N ILE A 123 23.85 -40.77 28.82
CA ILE A 123 22.67 -40.32 28.09
C ILE A 123 22.60 -41.10 26.78
N ASP A 124 21.45 -41.70 26.51
CA ASP A 124 21.21 -42.34 25.22
C ASP A 124 21.30 -41.27 24.10
N PRO A 125 22.17 -41.47 23.08
CA PRO A 125 22.35 -40.53 21.97
C PRO A 125 21.06 -40.09 21.30
N LEU A 126 20.00 -40.90 21.31
CA LEU A 126 18.70 -40.58 20.74
C LEU A 126 18.14 -39.26 21.30
N TRP A 127 18.26 -39.04 22.62
CA TRP A 127 17.71 -37.85 23.30
C TRP A 127 18.43 -36.54 22.94
N ILE A 128 19.63 -36.63 22.37
CA ILE A 128 20.41 -35.46 21.93
C ILE A 128 20.26 -35.28 20.41
N ASN A 129 20.41 -36.37 19.65
CA ASN A 129 20.42 -36.33 18.19
C ASN A 129 19.04 -36.03 17.61
N LEU A 130 17.96 -36.58 18.15
CA LEU A 130 16.62 -36.38 17.60
C LEU A 130 16.16 -34.92 17.69
N PRO A 131 16.25 -34.22 18.85
CA PRO A 131 15.97 -32.79 18.91
C PRO A 131 16.87 -31.94 18.00
N ALA A 132 18.16 -32.29 17.90
CA ALA A 132 19.10 -31.57 17.03
C ALA A 132 18.74 -31.70 15.54
N ILE A 133 18.36 -32.90 15.09
CA ILE A 133 17.89 -33.13 13.70
C ILE A 133 16.58 -32.39 13.44
N VAL A 134 15.63 -32.43 14.39
CA VAL A 134 14.37 -31.67 14.28
C VAL A 134 14.64 -30.17 14.19
N PHE A 135 15.55 -29.65 15.02
CA PHE A 135 15.96 -28.25 14.98
C PHE A 135 16.57 -27.86 13.63
N ILE A 136 17.46 -28.69 13.07
CA ILE A 136 18.03 -28.50 11.72
C ILE A 136 16.92 -28.45 10.67
N GLY A 137 15.96 -29.38 10.73
CA GLY A 137 14.81 -29.41 9.82
C GLY A 137 13.96 -28.14 9.91
N LEU A 138 13.68 -27.67 11.12
CA LEU A 138 12.93 -26.43 11.35
C LEU A 138 13.70 -25.19 10.89
N ALA A 139 15.03 -25.16 11.07
CA ALA A 139 15.86 -24.06 10.59
C ALA A 139 15.90 -23.99 9.06
N ILE A 140 16.02 -25.13 8.36
CA ILE A 140 15.91 -25.19 6.90
C ILE A 140 14.53 -24.72 6.44
N LEU A 141 13.46 -25.19 7.10
CA LEU A 141 12.10 -24.76 6.79
C LEU A 141 11.94 -23.24 6.98
N GLY A 142 12.45 -22.69 8.09
CA GLY A 142 12.43 -21.24 8.35
C GLY A 142 13.16 -20.43 7.28
N MET A 143 14.32 -20.91 6.82
CA MET A 143 15.06 -20.28 5.71
C MET A 143 14.26 -20.31 4.40
N TYR A 144 13.63 -21.44 4.09
CA TYR A 144 12.77 -21.56 2.91
C TYR A 144 11.56 -20.62 2.98
N ILE A 145 10.92 -20.53 4.15
CA ILE A 145 9.81 -19.59 4.38
C ILE A 145 10.28 -18.15 4.18
N SER A 146 11.44 -17.78 4.73
CA SER A 146 12.00 -16.44 4.56
C SER A 146 12.29 -16.13 3.09
N TYR A 147 12.84 -17.10 2.35
CA TYR A 147 13.05 -17.01 0.90
C TYR A 147 11.74 -16.79 0.16
N PHE A 148 10.73 -17.61 0.43
CA PHE A 148 9.43 -17.55 -0.21
C PHE A 148 8.75 -16.20 0.04
N VAL A 149 8.63 -15.80 1.31
CA VAL A 149 8.01 -14.53 1.69
C VAL A 149 8.71 -13.36 1.01
N TYR A 150 10.05 -13.33 0.98
CA TYR A 150 10.80 -12.26 0.34
C TYR A 150 10.53 -12.20 -1.18
N MET A 151 10.56 -13.34 -1.86
CA MET A 151 10.34 -13.43 -3.32
C MET A 151 8.89 -13.15 -3.72
N SER A 152 7.94 -13.34 -2.82
CA SER A 152 6.52 -13.02 -3.04
C SER A 152 6.22 -11.51 -3.04
N ASN A 153 7.15 -10.65 -2.61
CA ASN A 153 6.92 -9.21 -2.63
C ASN A 153 7.15 -8.64 -4.03
N ARG A 154 6.13 -7.97 -4.58
CA ARG A 154 6.13 -7.44 -5.96
C ARG A 154 5.63 -6.02 -6.03
N PHE A 155 6.06 -5.34 -7.09
CA PHE A 155 5.65 -4.00 -7.43
C PHE A 155 5.18 -3.97 -8.88
N TYR A 156 3.99 -3.45 -9.10
CA TYR A 156 3.41 -3.30 -10.41
C TYR A 156 3.17 -1.82 -10.69
N LEU A 157 3.64 -1.37 -11.85
CA LEU A 157 3.29 -0.09 -12.42
C LEU A 157 2.25 -0.33 -13.50
N THR A 158 1.08 0.27 -13.37
CA THR A 158 0.02 0.27 -14.38
C THR A 158 -0.09 1.63 -15.03
N ASN A 159 -0.95 1.74 -16.04
CA ASN A 159 -1.26 3.01 -16.69
C ASN A 159 -2.12 3.96 -15.84
N GLU A 160 -2.63 3.55 -14.68
CA GLU A 160 -3.48 4.40 -13.82
C GLU A 160 -3.01 4.45 -12.36
N SER A 161 -2.33 3.40 -11.92
CA SER A 161 -1.96 3.20 -10.54
C SER A 161 -0.64 2.47 -10.37
N VAL A 162 -0.14 2.58 -9.16
CA VAL A 162 1.01 1.86 -8.65
C VAL A 162 0.49 0.88 -7.61
N ILE A 163 0.72 -0.41 -7.83
CA ILE A 163 0.23 -1.47 -6.96
C ILE A 163 1.42 -2.16 -6.31
N GLN A 164 1.41 -2.21 -4.98
CA GLN A 164 2.41 -2.92 -4.19
C GLN A 164 1.78 -4.13 -3.50
N GLU A 165 2.36 -5.30 -3.73
CA GLU A 165 2.01 -6.51 -2.99
C GLU A 165 3.09 -6.83 -1.96
N ILE A 166 2.71 -6.75 -0.69
CA ILE A 166 3.58 -7.01 0.45
C ILE A 166 3.17 -8.31 1.10
N GLN A 167 4.02 -9.32 1.00
CA GLN A 167 3.89 -10.56 1.75
C GLN A 167 4.62 -10.38 3.09
N ASN A 168 3.88 -10.35 4.21
CA ASN A 168 4.43 -10.20 5.55
C ASN A 168 4.82 -11.56 6.18
N SER A 169 4.06 -12.61 5.85
CA SER A 169 4.26 -13.98 6.32
C SER A 169 3.57 -14.94 5.35
N LEU A 170 3.67 -16.27 5.51
CA LEU A 170 3.01 -17.25 4.62
C LEU A 170 1.50 -17.06 4.46
N MET A 171 0.83 -16.53 5.50
CA MET A 171 -0.63 -16.41 5.54
C MET A 171 -1.12 -14.95 5.56
N SER A 172 -0.21 -13.98 5.50
CA SER A 172 -0.55 -12.55 5.55
C SER A 172 0.03 -11.83 4.34
N LYS A 173 -0.88 -11.34 3.49
CA LYS A 173 -0.58 -10.45 2.38
C LYS A 173 -1.28 -9.11 2.57
N SER A 174 -0.67 -8.04 2.12
CA SER A 174 -1.25 -6.71 2.08
C SER A 174 -1.01 -6.12 0.70
N GLN A 175 -2.05 -5.57 0.11
CA GLN A 175 -1.97 -4.87 -1.17
C GLN A 175 -2.22 -3.39 -0.94
N GLN A 176 -1.40 -2.56 -1.55
CA GLN A 176 -1.53 -1.10 -1.50
C GLN A 176 -1.60 -0.59 -2.92
N THR A 177 -2.62 0.20 -3.23
CA THR A 177 -2.80 0.80 -4.56
C THR A 177 -2.76 2.31 -4.42
N LEU A 178 -1.89 2.96 -5.18
CA LEU A 178 -1.74 4.41 -5.24
C LEU A 178 -2.00 4.88 -6.66
N SER A 179 -3.03 5.71 -6.87
CA SER A 179 -3.30 6.27 -8.20
C SER A 179 -2.19 7.23 -8.63
N LEU A 180 -1.81 7.18 -9.92
CA LEU A 180 -0.81 8.07 -10.51
C LEU A 180 -1.20 9.55 -10.39
N ILE A 181 -2.49 9.86 -10.30
CA ILE A 181 -2.96 11.24 -10.10
C ILE A 181 -2.47 11.84 -8.78
N ASN A 182 -2.39 11.00 -7.74
CA ASN A 182 -2.02 11.41 -6.38
C ASN A 182 -0.50 11.38 -6.16
N VAL A 183 0.28 10.87 -7.11
CA VAL A 183 1.74 10.85 -7.01
C VAL A 183 2.26 12.26 -7.26
N GLU A 184 2.93 12.83 -6.25
CA GLU A 184 3.54 14.16 -6.35
C GLU A 184 4.96 14.07 -6.88
N ASP A 185 5.80 13.27 -6.21
CA ASP A 185 7.20 13.06 -6.56
C ASP A 185 7.56 11.58 -6.41
N ALA A 186 8.43 11.13 -7.29
CA ALA A 186 9.03 9.80 -7.22
C ALA A 186 10.54 9.91 -7.37
N SER A 187 11.26 9.38 -6.38
CA SER A 187 12.71 9.41 -6.33
C SER A 187 13.29 8.03 -6.07
N TYR A 188 14.56 7.85 -6.41
CA TYR A 188 15.31 6.65 -6.09
C TYR A 188 16.57 6.98 -5.29
N SER A 189 17.03 6.01 -4.51
CA SER A 189 18.27 6.10 -3.74
C SER A 189 19.07 4.82 -3.89
N GLN A 190 20.34 4.96 -4.29
CA GLN A 190 21.35 3.91 -4.26
C GLN A 190 22.49 4.39 -3.34
N LYS A 191 22.80 3.61 -2.31
CA LYS A 191 23.80 3.94 -1.30
C LYS A 191 24.99 2.97 -1.36
N GLY A 192 26.18 3.54 -1.52
CA GLY A 192 27.44 2.80 -1.50
C GLY A 192 27.73 2.01 -2.78
N LEU A 193 28.91 1.38 -2.80
CA LEU A 193 29.44 0.68 -3.97
C LEU A 193 28.62 -0.57 -4.33
N ILE A 194 28.11 -1.30 -3.32
CA ILE A 194 27.38 -2.55 -3.54
C ILE A 194 26.06 -2.29 -4.29
N GLN A 195 25.32 -1.25 -3.92
CA GLN A 195 24.06 -0.89 -4.57
C GLN A 195 24.25 -0.42 -6.02
N GLY A 196 25.33 0.33 -6.28
CA GLY A 196 25.70 0.71 -7.65
C GLY A 196 26.20 -0.47 -8.49
N MET A 197 26.92 -1.43 -7.87
CA MET A 197 27.50 -2.55 -8.61
C MET A 197 26.48 -3.60 -9.01
N PHE A 198 25.54 -3.92 -8.12
CA PHE A 198 24.48 -4.88 -8.39
C PHE A 198 23.18 -4.22 -8.87
N ASP A 199 23.25 -2.94 -9.23
CA ASP A 199 22.14 -2.08 -9.69
C ASP A 199 20.80 -2.31 -8.98
N PHE A 200 20.83 -2.24 -7.64
CA PHE A 200 19.63 -2.28 -6.82
C PHE A 200 19.57 -1.08 -5.90
N GLY A 201 18.37 -0.70 -5.50
CA GLY A 201 18.20 0.47 -4.65
C GLY A 201 16.85 0.54 -3.98
N THR A 202 16.46 1.74 -3.58
CA THR A 202 15.17 2.02 -2.96
C THR A 202 14.42 3.04 -3.80
N ILE A 203 13.15 2.78 -4.11
CA ILE A 203 12.23 3.75 -4.70
C ILE A 203 11.36 4.33 -3.60
N ARG A 204 11.15 5.65 -3.65
CA ARG A 204 10.31 6.41 -2.75
C ARG A 204 9.27 7.18 -3.57
N LEU A 205 8.00 7.00 -3.24
CA LEU A 205 6.89 7.75 -3.80
C LEU A 205 6.30 8.63 -2.70
N SER A 206 6.00 9.87 -3.04
CA SER A 206 5.34 10.82 -2.15
C SER A 206 4.00 11.20 -2.77
N THR A 207 2.97 11.32 -1.94
CA THR A 207 1.63 11.68 -2.37
C THR A 207 1.30 13.13 -2.07
N GLU A 208 0.46 13.72 -2.91
CA GLU A 208 -0.06 15.07 -2.71
C GLU A 208 -0.93 15.12 -1.44
N GLY A 209 -0.72 16.13 -0.59
CA GLY A 209 -1.59 16.46 0.55
C GLY A 209 -1.41 15.65 1.84
N ASP A 210 -1.10 14.34 1.77
CA ASP A 210 -1.08 13.45 2.95
C ASP A 210 0.33 13.09 3.48
N GLU A 211 1.42 13.62 2.92
CA GLU A 211 2.83 13.28 3.23
C GLU A 211 3.12 11.75 3.34
N THR A 212 2.22 10.90 2.85
CA THR A 212 2.39 9.45 2.97
C THR A 212 3.44 9.00 1.98
N THR A 213 4.55 8.56 2.54
CA THR A 213 5.69 8.09 1.76
C THR A 213 5.58 6.58 1.57
N TYR A 214 5.39 6.14 0.33
CA TYR A 214 5.52 4.74 -0.05
C TYR A 214 6.97 4.44 -0.37
N ARG A 215 7.51 3.37 0.21
CA ARG A 215 8.92 3.01 0.03
C ARG A 215 9.05 1.55 -0.34
N MET A 216 9.89 1.31 -1.34
CA MET A 216 10.18 -0.03 -1.83
C MET A 216 11.69 -0.21 -1.83
N THR A 217 12.15 -1.09 -0.95
CA THR A 217 13.57 -1.39 -0.79
C THR A 217 13.95 -2.59 -1.66
N TYR A 218 15.22 -2.63 -2.06
CA TYR A 218 15.76 -3.68 -2.93
C TYR A 218 15.06 -3.77 -4.28
N VAL A 219 14.77 -2.63 -4.93
CA VAL A 219 14.26 -2.61 -6.29
C VAL A 219 15.41 -2.88 -7.27
N THR A 220 15.20 -3.79 -8.23
CA THR A 220 16.14 -4.06 -9.34
C THR A 220 16.08 -2.92 -10.36
N ASN A 221 17.24 -2.47 -10.85
CA ASN A 221 17.38 -1.38 -11.82
C ASN A 221 16.58 -0.12 -11.45
N PRO A 222 16.76 0.45 -10.24
CA PRO A 222 15.89 1.50 -9.71
C PRO A 222 15.89 2.77 -10.57
N ARG A 223 17.00 3.05 -11.28
CA ARG A 223 17.13 4.18 -12.21
C ARG A 223 16.23 4.04 -13.44
N GLN A 224 16.08 2.82 -13.97
CA GLN A 224 15.20 2.58 -15.11
C GLN A 224 13.74 2.62 -14.66
N THR A 225 13.44 1.93 -13.56
CA THR A 225 12.07 1.85 -13.00
C THR A 225 11.51 3.23 -12.65
N ILE A 226 12.33 4.12 -12.06
CA ILE A 226 11.88 5.47 -11.75
C ILE A 226 11.67 6.33 -12.99
N ALA A 227 12.44 6.12 -14.06
CA ALA A 227 12.26 6.85 -15.31
C ALA A 227 10.94 6.42 -15.98
N THR A 228 10.67 5.12 -16.05
CA THR A 228 9.38 4.61 -16.55
C THR A 228 8.21 5.11 -15.71
N LEU A 229 8.35 5.12 -14.38
CA LEU A 229 7.33 5.62 -13.48
C LEU A 229 7.07 7.12 -13.66
N ASN A 230 8.12 7.95 -13.74
CA ASN A 230 7.97 9.40 -13.93
C ASN A 230 7.31 9.72 -15.27
N ASN A 231 7.70 9.02 -16.34
CA ASN A 231 7.06 9.17 -17.64
C ASN A 231 5.58 8.78 -17.57
N ALA A 232 5.25 7.64 -16.92
CA ALA A 232 3.87 7.21 -16.74
C ALA A 232 3.03 8.21 -15.93
N VAL A 233 3.59 8.80 -14.87
CA VAL A 233 2.93 9.86 -14.08
C VAL A 233 2.68 11.10 -14.93
N GLU A 234 3.69 11.55 -15.69
CA GLU A 234 3.58 12.72 -16.56
C GLU A 234 2.55 12.51 -17.67
N ASP A 235 2.59 11.36 -18.34
CA ASP A 235 1.66 10.98 -19.40
C ASP A 235 0.23 10.87 -18.87
N PHE A 236 0.04 10.24 -17.71
CA PHE A 236 -1.27 10.15 -17.06
C PHE A 236 -1.84 11.52 -16.73
N LYS A 237 -1.05 12.41 -16.11
CA LYS A 237 -1.47 13.77 -15.75
C LYS A 237 -1.79 14.64 -16.98
N ASN A 238 -1.09 14.40 -18.09
CA ASN A 238 -1.31 15.10 -19.35
C ASN A 238 -2.36 14.44 -20.27
N GLY A 239 -2.95 13.31 -19.86
CA GLY A 239 -3.89 12.54 -20.68
C GLY A 239 -3.26 11.96 -21.96
N ARG A 240 -1.93 11.79 -21.99
CA ARG A 240 -1.22 11.15 -23.10
C ARG A 240 -1.31 9.63 -22.96
N PRO A 241 -1.33 8.88 -24.08
CA PRO A 241 -1.19 7.42 -24.01
C PRO A 241 0.17 7.08 -23.39
N ILE A 242 0.19 6.17 -22.42
CA ILE A 242 1.43 5.72 -21.80
C ILE A 242 2.05 4.65 -22.70
N ASP A 243 3.17 4.99 -23.31
CA ASP A 243 3.91 4.07 -24.16
C ASP A 243 4.57 2.98 -23.29
N SER A 244 4.31 1.73 -23.66
CA SER A 244 4.76 0.50 -22.97
C SER A 244 6.13 0.06 -23.47
#